data_AF-A0A4R5CTW6-F1
#
_entry.id   AF-A0A4R5CTW6-F1
#
_cell.length_a   1.000
_cell.length_b   1.000
_cell.length_c   1.000
_cell.angle_alpha   90.00
_cell.angle_beta   90.00
_cell.angle_gamma   90.00
#
_symmetry.space_group_name_H-M   'P 1'
#
loop_
_entity.id
_entity.type
_entity.pdbx_description
1 polymer ?
#
loop_
_entity_poly.entity_id
_entity_poly.type
_entity_poly.pdbx_seq_one_letter_code
_entity_poly.pdbx_strand_id
1 'polypeptide(L)' 'MKEVRKIYDKAFKEKAVQLSYDRTNVSELARELRVTAPQLYKWRKEYEEFG' A
#
# COMPACT_ATOMS: atom_id res chain seq x y z
N MET A 1 8.43 -2.15 22.94
CA MET A 1 8.49 -0.77 22.39
C MET A 1 7.23 -0.53 21.58
N LYS A 2 6.50 0.58 21.77
CA LYS A 2 5.35 0.90 20.90
C LYS A 2 5.88 1.37 19.56
N GLU A 3 5.80 0.51 18.54
CA GLU A 3 6.10 0.93 17.17
C GLU A 3 5.12 2.04 16.78
N VAL A 4 5.66 3.22 16.47
CA VAL A 4 4.86 4.35 15.98
C VAL A 4 4.32 3.95 14.62
N ARG A 5 3.02 3.63 14.57
CA ARG A 5 2.35 3.31 13.31
C ARG A 5 2.43 4.54 12.41
N LYS A 6 3.12 4.42 11.27
CA LYS A 6 3.04 5.43 10.22
C LYS A 6 1.59 5.53 9.75
N ILE A 7 0.99 6.70 9.95
CA ILE A 7 -0.34 7.01 9.42
C ILE A 7 -0.12 7.46 7.98
N TYR A 8 -0.67 6.70 7.05
CA TYR A 8 -0.69 7.05 5.63
C TYR A 8 -2.06 7.65 5.31
N ASP A 9 -2.04 8.74 4.56
CA ASP A 9 -3.25 9.39 4.09
C ASP A 9 -4.06 8.45 3.18
N LYS A 10 -5.40 8.61 3.17
CA LYS A 10 -6.28 7.77 2.34
C LYS A 10 -5.91 7.89 0.86
N ALA A 11 -5.66 9.12 0.39
CA ALA A 11 -5.27 9.37 -1.00
C ALA A 11 -3.94 8.69 -1.38
N PHE A 12 -3.02 8.58 -0.41
CA PHE A 12 -1.76 7.84 -0.61
C PHE A 12 -2.02 6.34 -0.77
N LYS A 13 -2.85 5.75 0.10
CA LYS A 13 -3.20 4.33 0.02
C LYS A 13 -3.88 3.98 -1.30
N GLU A 14 -4.84 4.80 -1.74
CA GLU A 14 -5.56 4.59 -3.00
C GLU A 14 -4.61 4.64 -4.21
N LYS A 15 -3.74 5.66 -4.30
CA LYS A 15 -2.73 5.74 -5.36
C LYS A 15 -1.75 4.57 -5.33
N ALA A 16 -1.29 4.19 -4.13
CA ALA A 16 -0.39 3.05 -3.98
C ALA A 16 -1.04 1.75 -4.46
N VAL A 17 -2.33 1.56 -4.16
CA VAL A 17 -3.11 0.41 -4.62
C VAL A 17 -3.29 0.43 -6.15
N GLN A 18 -3.70 1.56 -6.72
CA GLN A 18 -3.84 1.71 -8.18
C GLN A 18 -2.54 1.43 -8.94
N LEU A 19 -1.43 2.03 -8.51
CA LEU A 19 -0.10 1.76 -9.08
C LEU A 19 0.29 0.28 -8.98
N SER A 20 -0.16 -0.38 -7.93
CA SER A 20 0.14 -1.77 -7.71
C SER A 20 -0.63 -2.71 -8.66
N TYR A 21 -1.80 -2.31 -9.17
CA TYR A 21 -2.50 -3.05 -10.22
C TYR A 21 -1.84 -2.87 -11.59
N ASP A 22 -1.26 -1.69 -11.85
CA ASP A 22 -0.56 -1.38 -13.10
C ASP A 22 0.83 -2.04 -13.18
N ARG A 23 1.51 -2.20 -12.03
CA ARG A 23 2.86 -2.78 -11.94
C ARG A 23 2.82 -4.29 -11.78
N THR A 24 3.66 -4.99 -12.55
CA THR A 24 3.85 -6.45 -12.39
C THR A 24 4.55 -6.83 -11.09
N ASN A 25 5.41 -5.95 -10.54
CA ASN A 25 6.19 -6.24 -9.32
C ASN A 25 5.80 -5.32 -8.14
N VAL A 26 4.99 -5.86 -7.24
CA VAL A 26 4.51 -5.18 -6.02
C VAL A 26 5.62 -4.94 -5.00
N SER A 27 6.61 -5.83 -4.95
CA SER A 27 7.71 -5.75 -3.99
C SER A 27 8.66 -4.60 -4.32
N GLU A 28 8.90 -4.37 -5.60
CA GLU A 28 9.67 -3.22 -6.08
C GLU A 28 8.93 -1.91 -5.78
N LEU A 29 7.65 -1.84 -6.14
CA LEU A 29 6.79 -0.69 -5.83
C LEU A 29 6.76 -0.38 -4.32
N ALA A 30 6.67 -1.41 -3.47
CA ALA A 30 6.70 -1.23 -2.02
C ALA A 30 7.99 -0.54 -1.56
N ARG A 31 9.13 -0.95 -2.13
CA ARG A 31 10.44 -0.40 -1.82
C ARG A 31 10.58 1.04 -2.30
N GLU A 32 10.04 1.38 -3.48
CA GLU A 32 9.98 2.76 -3.99
C GLU A 32 9.12 3.67 -3.09
N LEU A 33 7.94 3.19 -2.69
CA LEU A 33 7.01 3.92 -1.83
C LEU A 33 7.41 3.92 -0.35
N ARG A 34 8.53 3.28 0.01
CA ARG A 34 9.01 3.08 1.39
C ARG A 34 7.95 2.47 2.32
N VAL A 35 7.13 1.58 1.76
CA VAL A 35 6.16 0.75 2.48
C VAL A 35 6.59 -0.71 2.43
N THR A 36 5.91 -1.57 3.19
CA THR A 36 6.14 -3.00 3.10
C THR A 36 5.16 -3.63 2.10
N ALA A 37 5.61 -4.65 1.34
CA ALA A 37 4.73 -5.37 0.42
C ALA A 37 3.47 -5.94 1.13
N PRO A 38 3.54 -6.50 2.35
CA PRO A 38 2.37 -6.90 3.13
C PRO A 38 1.35 -5.77 3.36
N GLN A 39 1.80 -4.53 3.59
CA GLN A 39 0.88 -3.38 3.73
C GLN A 39 0.15 -3.07 2.42
N LEU A 40 0.85 -3.14 1.29
CA LEU A 40 0.26 -2.96 -0.02
C LEU A 40 -0.82 -4.02 -0.32
N TYR A 41 -0.55 -5.30 -0.01
CA TYR A 41 -1.57 -6.35 -0.14
C TYR A 41 -2.78 -6.13 0.76
N LYS A 42 -2.56 -5.62 1.98
CA LYS A 42 -3.66 -5.28 2.89
C LYS A 42 -4.51 -4.14 2.32
N TRP A 43 -3.88 -3.08 1.82
CA TRP A 43 -4.59 -1.97 1.20
C TRP A 43 -5.34 -2.36 -0.06
N ARG A 44 -4.84 -3.30 -0.87
CA ARG A 44 -5.60 -3.85 -2.01
C ARG A 44 -6.91 -4.49 -1.56
N LYS A 45 -6.86 -5.33 -0.52
CA LYS A 45 -8.06 -5.96 0.03
C LYS A 45 -9.04 -4.92 0.57
N GLU A 46 -8.54 -3.95 1.34
CA GLU A 46 -9.37 -2.84 1.84
C GLU A 46 -9.98 -2.02 0.68
N TYR A 47 -9.25 -1.84 -0.43
CA TYR A 47 -9.76 -1.15 -1.61
C TYR A 47 -10.77 -1.98 -2.41
N GLU A 48 -10.65 -3.31 -2.43
CA GLU A 48 -11.62 -4.18 -3.08
C GLU A 48 -12.94 -4.27 -2.29
N GLU A 49 -12.87 -4.19 -0.96
CA GLU A 49 -14.05 -4.23 -0.08
C GLU A 49 -14.75 -2.87 0.09
N PHE A 50 -14.02 -1.75 -0.01
CA PHE A 50 -14.52 -0.39 0.31
C PHE A 50 -14.26 0.68 -0.76
N GLY A 51 -13.61 0.33 -1.87
CA GLY A 51 -13.19 1.25 -2.94
C GLY A 51 -14.23 1.52 -4.01
#